data_AF-A0A0C9WM73-F1
#
_entry.id   AF-A0A0C9WM73-F1
#
_cell.length_a   1.000
_cell.length_b   1.000
_cell.length_c   1.000
_cell.angle_alpha   90.00
_cell.angle_beta   90.00
_cell.angle_gamma   90.00
#
_symmetry.space_group_name_H-M   'P 1'
#
loop_
_entity.id
_entity.type
_entity.pdbx_description
1 polymer ?
#
loop_
_entity_poly.entity_id
_entity_poly.type
_entity_poly.pdbx_seq_one_letter_code
_entity_poly.pdbx_strand_id
1 'polypeptide(L)'
;MSNPQLFPLKADPQTGEPFLRLRHHKSIILTPARWDDPTQILEYMNDPRVCLWLKSPPFPYLLGNKFLPFIFKEDFLTEKPAEHAESWLGRLMGPSGKILQELEEAKEVAELKTVEGCPVSIIREVMNDGTQKLIGNVGMFRYLNGELVLSDGSWTVDWAGKVRREEENERRKVGDPEIIWSFGGWYTLRPTFVKSNSSCPHCLDWLAPSHHNQGIMTDAVETLLHDWAVPRMRVRHMIASAFEGNMASVKTFTKNGFDMVYTSKNHFEVKGKMQGLHVLEWKEISPLYFG
;
A
#
# COMPACT_ATOMS: atom_id res chain seq x y z
N MET A 1 3.99 11.10 -29.21
CA MET A 1 4.50 9.71 -29.17
C MET A 1 4.06 9.11 -27.85
N SER A 2 3.61 7.85 -27.82
CA SER A 2 3.29 7.16 -26.56
C SER A 2 4.55 7.06 -25.70
N ASN A 3 4.51 7.49 -24.43
CA ASN A 3 5.65 7.37 -23.53
C ASN A 3 5.91 5.88 -23.23
N PRO A 4 7.01 5.28 -23.72
CA PRO A 4 7.30 3.85 -23.51
C PRO A 4 7.55 3.52 -22.03
N GLN A 5 8.00 4.49 -21.22
CA GLN A 5 8.28 4.31 -19.80
C GLN A 5 7.03 4.01 -18.98
N LEU A 6 5.83 4.33 -19.50
CA LEU A 6 4.59 3.99 -18.84
C LEU A 6 4.28 2.49 -18.88
N PHE A 7 4.91 1.70 -19.76
CA PHE A 7 4.64 0.26 -19.84
C PHE A 7 4.82 -0.44 -18.47
N PRO A 8 3.90 -1.33 -18.06
CA PRO A 8 2.70 -1.80 -18.76
C PRO A 8 1.42 -0.98 -18.49
N LEU A 9 1.51 0.17 -17.84
CA LEU A 9 0.38 1.08 -17.69
C LEU A 9 -0.12 1.52 -19.07
N LYS A 10 -1.44 1.64 -19.17
CA LYS A 10 -2.13 2.20 -20.32
C LYS A 10 -2.57 3.61 -19.97
N ALA A 11 -2.66 4.49 -20.96
CA ALA A 11 -3.28 5.80 -20.77
C ALA A 11 -4.79 5.68 -21.03
N ASP A 12 -5.59 6.25 -20.14
CA ASP A 12 -7.01 6.45 -20.40
C ASP A 12 -7.18 7.36 -21.64
N PRO A 13 -7.97 6.97 -22.65
CA PRO A 13 -8.07 7.74 -23.89
C PRO A 13 -8.77 9.10 -23.72
N GLN A 14 -9.57 9.27 -22.67
CA GLN A 14 -10.29 10.52 -22.40
C GLN A 14 -9.47 11.45 -21.52
N THR A 15 -8.87 10.92 -20.45
CA THR A 15 -8.18 11.74 -19.45
C THR A 15 -6.66 11.76 -19.61
N GLY A 16 -6.08 10.81 -20.34
CA GLY A 16 -4.65 10.57 -20.40
C GLY A 16 -4.07 9.93 -19.12
N GLU A 17 -4.90 9.67 -18.11
CA GLU A 17 -4.45 9.14 -16.82
C GLU A 17 -3.89 7.71 -16.98
N PRO A 18 -2.71 7.42 -16.41
CA PRO A 18 -2.16 6.08 -16.46
C PRO A 18 -2.96 5.12 -15.57
N PHE A 19 -3.24 3.92 -16.07
CA PHE A 19 -3.90 2.86 -15.32
C PHE A 19 -3.30 1.49 -15.62
N LEU A 20 -3.41 0.57 -14.66
CA LEU A 20 -3.10 -0.84 -14.83
C LEU A 20 -4.38 -1.66 -14.78
N ARG A 21 -4.69 -2.47 -15.79
CA ARG A 21 -5.89 -3.30 -15.79
C ARG A 21 -5.57 -4.64 -15.13
N LEU A 22 -6.47 -5.12 -14.27
CA LEU A 22 -6.27 -6.41 -13.62
C LEU A 22 -6.26 -7.56 -14.64
N ARG A 23 -5.49 -8.60 -14.32
CA ARG A 23 -5.24 -9.74 -15.21
C ARG A 23 -6.51 -10.54 -15.45
N HIS A 24 -7.34 -10.75 -14.43
CA HIS A 24 -8.52 -11.60 -14.50
C HIS A 24 -9.83 -10.81 -14.46
N HIS A 25 -9.87 -9.64 -13.81
CA HIS A 25 -11.05 -8.79 -13.71
C HIS A 25 -10.98 -7.62 -14.70
N LYS A 26 -11.49 -7.83 -15.92
CA LYS A 26 -11.36 -6.85 -17.00
C LYS A 26 -12.12 -5.54 -16.77
N SER A 27 -13.12 -5.50 -15.91
CA SER A 27 -13.79 -4.24 -15.50
C SER A 27 -13.01 -3.48 -14.43
N ILE A 28 -11.96 -4.06 -13.83
CA ILE A 28 -11.24 -3.45 -12.71
C ILE A 28 -9.87 -2.93 -13.16
N ILE A 29 -9.54 -1.72 -12.72
CA ILE A 29 -8.27 -1.05 -12.99
C ILE A 29 -7.66 -0.49 -11.71
N LEU A 30 -6.35 -0.30 -11.72
CA LEU A 30 -5.59 0.44 -10.72
C LEU A 30 -5.23 1.81 -11.29
N THR A 31 -5.50 2.88 -10.54
CA THR A 31 -5.20 4.26 -10.93
C THR A 31 -4.39 4.98 -9.86
N PRO A 32 -3.85 6.17 -10.15
CA PRO A 32 -3.45 7.12 -9.11
C PRO A 32 -4.64 7.51 -8.24
N ALA A 33 -4.33 8.05 -7.07
CA ALA A 33 -5.33 8.63 -6.17
C ALA A 33 -5.79 10.00 -6.69
N ARG A 34 -7.06 10.34 -6.43
CA ARG A 34 -7.69 11.57 -6.90
C ARG A 34 -8.26 12.38 -5.73
N TRP A 35 -8.35 13.69 -5.90
CA TRP A 35 -8.90 14.59 -4.87
C TRP A 35 -10.42 14.47 -4.69
N ASP A 36 -11.13 13.78 -5.59
CA ASP A 36 -12.57 13.50 -5.49
C ASP A 36 -12.90 12.17 -4.77
N ASP A 37 -11.89 11.39 -4.38
CA ASP A 37 -12.04 10.16 -3.61
C ASP A 37 -12.50 10.31 -2.12
N PRO A 38 -12.39 11.46 -1.41
CA PRO A 38 -12.64 11.54 0.04
C PRO A 38 -13.99 10.99 0.51
N THR A 39 -15.07 11.24 -0.23
CA THR A 39 -16.42 10.80 0.15
C THR A 39 -16.53 9.27 0.18
N GLN A 40 -15.98 8.59 -0.83
CA GLN A 40 -15.99 7.12 -0.88
C GLN A 40 -15.04 6.54 0.18
N ILE A 41 -13.86 7.14 0.37
CA ILE A 41 -12.91 6.74 1.42
C ILE A 41 -13.56 6.82 2.81
N LEU A 42 -14.30 7.91 3.09
CA LEU A 42 -15.02 8.08 4.34
C LEU A 42 -15.99 6.93 4.62
N GLU A 43 -16.78 6.55 3.62
CA GLU A 43 -17.77 5.46 3.73
C GLU A 43 -17.06 4.16 4.13
N TYR A 44 -16.00 3.79 3.40
CA TYR A 44 -15.30 2.53 3.63
C TYR A 44 -14.47 2.52 4.92
N MET A 45 -13.82 3.63 5.29
CA MET A 45 -13.03 3.71 6.52
C MET A 45 -13.89 3.72 7.79
N ASN A 46 -15.20 3.95 7.67
CA ASN A 46 -16.16 3.80 8.76
C ASN A 46 -16.92 2.46 8.74
N ASP A 47 -16.82 1.66 7.67
CA ASP A 47 -17.47 0.34 7.62
C ASP A 47 -16.71 -0.66 8.49
N PRO A 48 -17.35 -1.30 9.49
CA PRO A 48 -16.68 -2.25 10.38
C PRO A 48 -16.11 -3.47 9.64
N ARG A 49 -16.65 -3.85 8.48
CA ARG A 49 -16.14 -4.95 7.65
C ARG A 49 -14.79 -4.62 7.02
N VAL A 50 -14.43 -3.34 6.96
CA VAL A 50 -13.13 -2.84 6.47
C VAL A 50 -12.28 -2.39 7.65
N CYS A 51 -12.74 -1.42 8.42
CA CYS A 51 -11.90 -0.70 9.38
C CYS A 51 -11.44 -1.55 10.56
N LEU A 52 -12.13 -2.64 10.92
CA LEU A 52 -11.70 -3.55 11.99
C LEU A 52 -10.37 -4.23 11.68
N TRP A 53 -10.06 -4.44 10.40
CA TRP A 53 -8.84 -5.09 9.96
C TRP A 53 -7.70 -4.10 9.69
N LEU A 54 -7.90 -2.82 9.98
CA LEU A 54 -6.97 -1.75 9.72
C LEU A 54 -6.48 -1.14 11.04
N LYS A 55 -5.16 -1.01 11.18
CA LYS A 55 -4.54 -0.39 12.36
C LYS A 55 -4.73 1.11 12.42
N SER A 56 -4.55 1.76 11.26
CA SER A 56 -4.23 3.19 11.19
C SER A 56 -5.37 4.17 11.01
N PRO A 57 -6.53 3.86 10.36
CA PRO A 57 -7.54 4.89 10.25
C PRO A 57 -8.10 5.15 11.66
N PRO A 58 -8.16 6.42 12.11
CA PRO A 58 -8.87 6.76 13.33
C PRO A 58 -10.32 6.32 13.21
N PHE A 59 -10.92 5.91 14.33
CA PHE A 59 -12.32 5.50 14.38
C PHE A 59 -13.07 6.32 15.44
N PRO A 60 -14.13 7.06 15.05
CA PRO A 60 -14.68 7.19 13.69
C PRO A 60 -13.73 7.93 12.73
N TYR A 61 -13.80 7.57 11.45
CA TYR A 61 -13.06 8.26 10.38
C TYR A 61 -13.85 9.50 9.98
N LEU A 62 -13.17 10.64 9.89
CA LEU A 62 -13.82 11.94 9.68
C LEU A 62 -13.49 12.47 8.30
N LEU A 63 -14.52 12.97 7.61
CA LEU A 63 -14.40 13.61 6.31
C LEU A 63 -13.68 14.95 6.44
N GLY A 64 -13.95 15.63 7.57
CA GLY A 64 -13.69 17.03 7.81
C GLY A 64 -14.96 17.90 7.72
N ASN A 65 -15.00 18.97 8.52
CA ASN A 65 -16.16 19.81 8.84
C ASN A 65 -17.37 19.13 9.52
N LYS A 66 -17.23 18.78 10.81
CA LYS A 66 -18.25 19.16 11.81
C LYS A 66 -17.58 19.70 13.06
N PHE A 67 -17.91 20.96 13.35
CA PHE A 67 -18.00 21.52 14.69
C PHE A 67 -18.49 20.44 15.65
N LEU A 68 -17.70 20.09 16.67
CA LEU A 68 -18.29 19.62 17.93
C LEU A 68 -18.80 20.90 18.62
N PRO A 69 -20.10 21.20 18.66
CA PRO A 69 -20.55 22.16 19.64
C PRO A 69 -20.40 21.48 21.00
N PHE A 70 -19.69 22.18 21.89
CA PHE A 70 -19.75 22.12 23.36
C PHE A 70 -18.65 21.37 24.16
N ILE A 71 -17.94 22.22 24.91
CA ILE A 71 -17.22 22.06 26.20
C ILE A 71 -15.77 21.53 26.13
N PHE A 72 -14.77 22.42 26.03
CA PHE A 72 -14.05 22.99 27.18
C PHE A 72 -13.24 24.23 26.73
N LYS A 73 -13.05 25.13 27.70
CA LYS A 73 -12.49 26.48 27.59
C LYS A 73 -11.10 26.54 26.96
N GLU A 74 -10.88 27.65 26.26
CA GLU A 74 -9.66 28.46 26.21
C GLU A 74 -8.35 27.68 26.33
N ASP A 75 -7.81 27.24 25.19
CA ASP A 75 -6.41 27.47 24.86
C ASP A 75 -6.17 27.26 23.36
N PHE A 76 -5.36 28.16 22.81
CA PHE A 76 -5.00 28.29 21.40
C PHE A 76 -4.40 27.00 20.80
N LEU A 77 -5.05 26.45 19.77
CA LEU A 77 -4.37 25.73 18.69
C LEU A 77 -5.03 26.09 17.35
N THR A 78 -4.46 27.07 16.67
CA THR A 78 -4.83 27.51 15.32
C THR A 78 -4.13 26.66 14.26
N GLU A 79 -4.42 25.37 14.19
CA GLU A 79 -4.14 24.56 13.00
C GLU A 79 -5.33 23.65 12.73
N LYS A 80 -6.04 23.93 11.63
CA LYS A 80 -7.09 23.09 11.09
C LYS A 80 -6.42 21.79 10.59
N PRO A 81 -6.62 20.62 11.23
CA PRO A 81 -5.97 19.40 10.75
C PRO A 81 -6.49 19.10 9.34
N ALA A 82 -5.58 18.90 8.38
CA ALA A 82 -5.94 18.35 7.07
C ALA A 82 -6.77 17.08 7.31
N GLU A 83 -7.95 17.06 6.72
CA GLU A 83 -9.03 16.12 7.05
C GLU A 83 -8.54 14.68 6.79
N HIS A 84 -8.89 13.66 7.60
CA HIS A 84 -8.18 12.37 7.58
C HIS A 84 -8.05 11.76 6.18
N ALA A 85 -9.10 11.87 5.35
CA ALA A 85 -9.12 11.47 3.95
C ALA A 85 -8.16 12.31 3.07
N GLU A 86 -8.22 13.64 3.16
CA GLU A 86 -7.34 14.54 2.41
C GLU A 86 -5.87 14.37 2.79
N SER A 87 -5.59 14.23 4.09
CA SER A 87 -4.24 13.95 4.61
C SER A 87 -3.72 12.61 4.10
N TRP A 88 -4.58 11.59 4.02
CA TRP A 88 -4.21 10.30 3.46
C TRP A 88 -3.94 10.39 1.94
N LEU A 89 -4.82 11.06 1.19
CA LEU A 89 -4.65 11.29 -0.25
C LEU A 89 -3.37 12.07 -0.56
N GLY A 90 -3.10 13.16 0.15
CA GLY A 90 -1.87 13.94 -0.02
C GLY A 90 -0.60 13.10 0.16
N ARG A 91 -0.63 12.12 1.09
CA ARG A 91 0.48 11.19 1.29
C ARG A 91 0.60 10.13 0.19
N LEU A 92 -0.50 9.74 -0.47
CA LEU A 92 -0.47 8.82 -1.62
C LEU A 92 -0.05 9.51 -2.92
N MET A 93 -0.61 10.69 -3.17
CA MET A 93 -0.45 11.41 -4.44
C MET A 93 0.98 11.92 -4.64
N GLY A 94 1.66 12.35 -3.58
CA GLY A 94 3.04 12.87 -3.67
C GLY A 94 4.04 11.85 -4.24
N PRO A 95 4.21 10.67 -3.61
CA PRO A 95 5.08 9.62 -4.12
C PRO A 95 4.67 9.12 -5.52
N SER A 96 3.37 8.89 -5.77
CA SER A 96 2.88 8.48 -7.09
C SER A 96 3.24 9.49 -8.18
N GLY A 97 3.00 10.78 -7.93
CA GLY A 97 3.30 11.87 -8.86
C GLY A 97 4.80 11.98 -9.17
N LYS A 98 5.68 11.76 -8.18
CA LYS A 98 7.14 11.73 -8.40
C LYS A 98 7.56 10.60 -9.34
N ILE A 99 6.99 9.40 -9.18
CA ILE A 99 7.27 8.28 -10.09
C ILE A 99 6.77 8.60 -11.50
N LEU A 100 5.56 9.15 -11.65
CA LEU A 100 5.04 9.54 -12.97
C LEU A 100 5.91 10.62 -13.64
N GLN A 101 6.37 11.62 -12.89
CA GLN A 101 7.29 12.63 -13.39
C GLN A 101 8.62 12.01 -13.83
N GLU A 102 9.19 11.12 -13.02
CA GLU A 102 10.43 10.42 -13.34
C GLU A 102 10.33 9.59 -14.64
N LEU A 103 9.19 8.93 -14.86
CA LEU A 103 8.92 8.18 -16.09
C LEU A 103 8.72 9.10 -17.31
N GLU A 104 8.12 10.28 -17.12
CA GLU A 104 7.97 11.28 -18.19
C GLU A 104 9.31 11.90 -18.59
N GLU A 105 10.16 12.22 -17.62
CA GLU A 105 11.52 12.71 -17.86
C GLU A 105 12.38 11.69 -18.60
N ALA A 106 12.11 10.38 -18.41
CA ALA A 106 12.81 9.29 -19.06
C ALA A 106 12.17 8.82 -20.39
N LYS A 107 11.18 9.53 -20.94
CA LYS A 107 10.41 9.05 -22.10
C LYS A 107 11.23 8.76 -23.37
N GLU A 108 12.35 9.46 -23.56
CA GLU A 108 13.24 9.29 -24.70
C GLU A 108 14.28 8.16 -24.47
N VAL A 109 14.30 7.55 -23.29
CA VAL A 109 15.15 6.40 -22.97
C VAL A 109 14.47 5.14 -23.46
N ALA A 110 15.17 4.37 -24.30
CA ALA A 110 14.63 3.13 -24.87
C ALA A 110 14.46 2.01 -23.83
N GLU A 111 15.39 1.89 -22.89
CA GLU A 111 15.31 0.91 -21.81
C GLU A 111 14.34 1.38 -20.71
N LEU A 112 13.50 0.46 -20.25
CA LEU A 112 12.54 0.73 -19.17
C LEU A 112 13.27 1.01 -17.84
N LYS A 113 13.06 2.21 -17.29
CA LYS A 113 13.71 2.67 -16.07
C LYS A 113 13.24 1.90 -14.84
N THR A 114 14.17 1.43 -14.00
CA THR A 114 13.78 0.87 -12.68
C THR A 114 13.41 2.00 -11.73
N VAL A 115 12.27 1.89 -11.05
CA VAL A 115 11.68 2.94 -10.20
C VAL A 115 11.46 2.47 -8.76
N GLU A 116 11.34 3.43 -7.85
CA GLU A 116 11.27 3.24 -6.39
C GLU A 116 9.84 2.97 -5.87
N GLY A 117 8.87 2.76 -6.74
CA GLY A 117 7.48 2.57 -6.32
C GLY A 117 6.51 2.31 -7.47
N CYS A 118 5.23 2.19 -7.12
CA CYS A 118 4.13 2.08 -8.07
C CYS A 118 3.30 3.36 -8.10
N PRO A 119 3.06 3.97 -9.27
CA PRO A 119 2.26 5.19 -9.35
C PRO A 119 0.75 4.91 -9.24
N VAL A 120 0.31 3.65 -9.27
CA VAL A 120 -1.10 3.27 -9.17
C VAL A 120 -1.33 2.34 -7.99
N SER A 121 -2.39 2.61 -7.22
CA SER A 121 -2.74 1.82 -6.03
C SER A 121 -4.24 1.76 -5.77
N ILE A 122 -5.01 2.73 -6.28
CA ILE A 122 -6.45 2.80 -6.08
C ILE A 122 -7.14 1.82 -7.01
N ILE A 123 -7.91 0.91 -6.44
CA ILE A 123 -8.71 -0.07 -7.18
C ILE A 123 -10.02 0.60 -7.58
N ARG A 124 -10.29 0.64 -8.90
CA ARG A 124 -11.53 1.17 -9.46
C ARG A 124 -12.24 0.15 -10.32
N GLU A 125 -13.57 0.15 -10.23
CA GLU A 125 -14.44 -0.54 -11.19
C GLU A 125 -14.87 0.44 -12.29
N VAL A 126 -14.69 0.02 -13.54
CA VAL A 126 -15.19 0.72 -14.73
C VAL A 126 -16.62 0.26 -14.98
N MET A 127 -17.55 1.19 -14.83
CA MET A 127 -18.99 0.98 -15.04
C MET A 127 -19.34 0.96 -16.54
N ASN A 128 -20.56 0.52 -16.87
CA ASN A 128 -21.02 0.41 -18.27
C ASN A 128 -21.03 1.74 -19.04
N ASP A 129 -21.21 2.85 -18.34
CA ASP A 129 -21.18 4.22 -18.90
C ASP A 129 -19.75 4.80 -19.00
N GLY A 130 -18.73 4.02 -18.62
CA GLY A 130 -17.33 4.43 -18.58
C GLY A 130 -16.91 5.15 -17.31
N THR A 131 -17.84 5.45 -16.39
CA THR A 131 -17.49 6.04 -15.10
C THR A 131 -16.67 5.07 -14.26
N GLN A 132 -15.81 5.60 -13.38
CA GLN A 132 -14.88 4.80 -12.60
C GLN A 132 -15.17 4.97 -11.11
N LYS A 133 -15.65 3.90 -10.46
CA LYS A 133 -15.99 3.91 -9.04
C LYS A 133 -14.81 3.41 -8.21
N LEU A 134 -14.47 4.13 -7.14
CA LEU A 134 -13.44 3.68 -6.20
C LEU A 134 -14.00 2.52 -5.38
N ILE A 135 -13.28 1.40 -5.38
CA ILE A 135 -13.67 0.18 -4.65
C ILE A 135 -12.58 -0.36 -3.74
N GLY A 136 -11.40 0.25 -3.67
CA GLY A 136 -10.33 -0.24 -2.80
C GLY A 136 -8.99 0.45 -2.99
N ASN A 137 -8.00 -0.03 -2.26
CA ASN A 137 -6.60 0.34 -2.41
C ASN A 137 -5.72 -0.90 -2.18
N VAL A 138 -4.62 -0.99 -2.91
CA VAL A 138 -3.54 -1.95 -2.69
C VAL A 138 -2.21 -1.27 -2.99
N GLY A 139 -1.30 -1.24 -2.03
CA GLY A 139 -0.05 -0.48 -2.12
C GLY A 139 1.19 -1.30 -1.81
N MET A 140 2.29 -0.95 -2.46
CA MET A 140 3.62 -1.51 -2.21
C MET A 140 4.60 -0.41 -1.81
N PHE A 141 5.47 -0.70 -0.85
CA PHE A 141 6.47 0.23 -0.35
C PHE A 141 7.61 -0.53 0.33
N ARG A 142 8.71 0.15 0.66
CA ARG A 142 9.82 -0.48 1.41
C ARG A 142 9.33 -0.95 2.76
N TYR A 143 9.77 -2.13 3.17
CA TYR A 143 9.35 -2.75 4.42
C TYR A 143 9.67 -1.88 5.64
N LEU A 144 8.64 -1.58 6.45
CA LEU A 144 8.69 -0.69 7.62
C LEU A 144 8.46 -1.41 8.96
N ASN A 145 8.48 -2.74 8.95
CA ASN A 145 8.26 -3.56 10.14
C ASN A 145 9.59 -4.19 10.56
N GLY A 146 10.62 -3.35 10.71
CA GLY A 146 11.99 -3.81 10.98
C GLY A 146 12.13 -4.60 12.28
N GLU A 147 11.15 -4.62 13.18
CA GLU A 147 11.18 -5.47 14.36
C GLU A 147 11.00 -6.95 14.03
N LEU A 148 10.28 -7.29 12.96
CA LEU A 148 10.10 -8.67 12.52
C LEU A 148 11.32 -9.10 11.73
N VAL A 149 12.08 -10.05 12.30
CA VAL A 149 13.36 -10.48 11.73
C VAL A 149 13.44 -11.98 11.62
N LEU A 150 14.07 -12.44 10.54
CA LEU A 150 14.54 -13.81 10.39
C LEU A 150 15.96 -13.90 10.95
N SER A 151 16.14 -14.60 12.07
CA SER A 151 17.45 -14.90 12.68
C SER A 151 17.59 -16.41 12.86
N ASP A 152 18.73 -16.96 12.43
CA ASP A 152 19.06 -18.39 12.61
C ASP A 152 17.98 -19.35 12.06
N GLY A 153 17.37 -18.97 10.93
CA GLY A 153 16.31 -19.76 10.29
C GLY A 153 14.94 -19.67 10.96
N SER A 154 14.77 -18.81 11.97
CA SER A 154 13.50 -18.61 12.68
C SER A 154 13.11 -17.13 12.75
N TRP A 155 11.82 -16.85 12.58
CA TRP A 155 11.30 -15.49 12.73
C TRP A 155 11.12 -15.15 14.21
N THR A 156 11.48 -13.92 14.57
CA THR A 156 11.34 -13.37 15.93
C THR A 156 11.03 -11.87 15.88
N VAL A 157 10.73 -11.29 17.05
CA VAL A 157 10.48 -9.86 17.23
C VAL A 157 11.63 -9.23 18.00
N ASP A 158 12.30 -8.26 17.38
CA ASP A 158 13.33 -7.43 17.98
C ASP A 158 13.01 -5.94 17.77
N TRP A 159 12.29 -5.36 18.74
CA TRP A 159 11.95 -3.94 18.73
C TRP A 159 13.17 -3.01 18.76
N ALA A 160 14.27 -3.42 19.39
CA ALA A 160 15.45 -2.58 19.55
C ALA A 160 16.17 -2.33 18.22
N GLY A 161 16.19 -3.34 17.33
CA GLY A 161 16.80 -3.20 16.01
C GLY A 161 15.89 -2.64 14.91
N LYS A 162 14.61 -2.35 15.20
CA LYS A 162 13.60 -1.92 14.20
C LYS A 162 14.08 -0.77 13.33
N VAL A 163 14.43 0.35 13.97
CA VAL A 163 14.82 1.59 13.28
C VAL A 163 16.06 1.38 12.42
N ARG A 164 17.07 0.69 12.97
CA ARG A 164 18.31 0.39 12.25
C ARG A 164 18.03 -0.37 10.96
N ARG A 165 17.22 -1.43 11.01
CA ARG A 165 16.91 -2.27 9.84
C ARG A 165 16.03 -1.56 8.81
N GLU A 166 15.11 -0.71 9.25
CA GLU A 166 14.39 0.18 8.35
C GLU A 166 15.32 1.14 7.61
N GLU A 167 16.26 1.77 8.32
CA GLU A 167 17.23 2.67 7.70
C GLU A 167 18.20 1.94 6.77
N GLU A 168 18.64 0.73 7.14
CA GLU A 168 19.45 -0.13 6.28
C GLU A 168 18.69 -0.46 5.00
N ASN A 169 17.43 -0.87 5.11
CA ASN A 169 16.58 -1.16 3.95
C ASN A 169 16.34 0.11 3.11
N GLU A 170 16.09 1.26 3.71
CA GLU A 170 15.89 2.57 3.03
C GLU A 170 17.13 3.07 2.29
N ARG A 171 18.34 2.80 2.79
CA ARG A 171 19.59 3.26 2.15
C ARG A 171 19.95 2.47 0.90
N ARG A 172 19.32 1.31 0.67
CA ARG A 172 19.56 0.49 -0.53
C ARG A 172 19.20 1.26 -1.80
N LYS A 173 19.98 1.08 -2.86
CA LYS A 173 19.75 1.76 -4.15
C LYS A 173 18.54 1.15 -4.86
N VAL A 174 17.80 1.97 -5.61
CA VAL A 174 16.67 1.53 -6.44
C VAL A 174 17.07 0.28 -7.24
N GLY A 175 16.29 -0.79 -7.11
CA GLY A 175 16.49 -2.06 -7.81
C GLY A 175 17.55 -3.00 -7.21
N ASP A 176 18.09 -2.71 -6.03
CA ASP A 176 18.88 -3.66 -5.25
C ASP A 176 18.01 -4.88 -4.87
N PRO A 177 18.43 -6.12 -5.22
CA PRO A 177 17.64 -7.33 -4.98
C PRO A 177 17.45 -7.65 -3.50
N GLU A 178 18.25 -7.08 -2.61
CA GLU A 178 18.12 -7.28 -1.16
C GLU A 178 17.15 -6.29 -0.51
N ILE A 179 16.52 -5.37 -1.27
CA ILE A 179 15.43 -4.55 -0.74
C ILE A 179 14.28 -5.46 -0.35
N ILE A 180 13.82 -5.30 0.88
CA ILE A 180 12.60 -5.91 1.38
C ILE A 180 11.45 -4.95 1.11
N TRP A 181 10.48 -5.40 0.33
CA TRP A 181 9.25 -4.68 0.04
C TRP A 181 8.10 -5.18 0.91
N SER A 182 7.03 -4.42 0.98
CA SER A 182 5.82 -4.78 1.72
C SER A 182 4.56 -4.54 0.91
N PHE A 183 3.62 -5.48 0.95
CA PHE A 183 2.21 -5.20 0.72
C PHE A 183 1.55 -4.84 2.03
N GLY A 184 0.92 -3.68 2.05
CA GLY A 184 0.29 -3.16 3.24
C GLY A 184 1.31 -2.89 4.35
N GLY A 185 0.95 -1.98 5.24
CA GLY A 185 1.71 -1.80 6.46
C GLY A 185 1.54 -0.43 7.05
N TRP A 186 2.28 -0.24 8.12
CA TRP A 186 1.86 0.64 9.19
C TRP A 186 3.02 1.51 9.60
N TYR A 187 2.78 2.81 9.70
CA TYR A 187 3.70 3.71 10.36
C TYR A 187 3.24 3.85 11.82
N THR A 188 4.06 3.41 12.76
CA THR A 188 3.99 3.95 14.12
C THR A 188 4.70 5.30 14.09
N LEU A 189 4.00 6.38 14.48
CA LEU A 189 4.57 7.71 14.63
C LEU A 189 5.93 7.59 15.34
N ARG A 190 7.03 7.87 14.61
CA ARG A 190 8.36 7.99 15.23
C ARG A 190 8.27 9.10 16.27
N PRO A 191 8.49 8.85 17.57
CA PRO A 191 8.86 9.92 18.46
C PRO A 191 10.29 10.29 18.09
N THR A 192 10.51 11.54 17.68
CA THR A 192 11.81 12.22 17.44
C THR A 192 12.37 12.29 15.99
N PHE A 193 12.37 13.52 15.47
CA PHE A 193 13.48 14.26 14.83
C PHE A 193 14.36 13.66 13.72
N VAL A 194 14.02 12.53 13.09
CA VAL A 194 14.68 12.12 11.84
C VAL A 194 13.76 12.40 10.66
N LYS A 195 14.12 13.40 9.84
CA LYS A 195 13.53 13.64 8.52
C LYS A 195 13.89 12.44 7.63
N SER A 196 13.11 11.35 7.69
CA SER A 196 13.16 10.36 6.60
C SER A 196 12.53 11.02 5.37
N ASN A 197 13.26 11.01 4.26
CA ASN A 197 12.75 11.47 2.98
C ASN A 197 11.71 10.49 2.39
N SER A 198 11.58 9.29 2.96
CA SER A 198 10.48 8.37 2.71
C SER A 198 9.25 8.76 3.53
N SER A 199 8.49 9.71 2.96
CA SER A 199 7.09 9.93 3.31
C SER A 199 6.27 8.73 2.82
N CYS A 200 6.35 7.59 3.50
CA CYS A 200 5.53 6.44 3.12
C CYS A 200 4.10 6.67 3.64
N PRO A 201 3.09 6.81 2.77
CA PRO A 201 1.69 6.82 3.16
C PRO A 201 1.34 5.53 3.91
N HIS A 202 0.39 5.64 4.83
CA HIS A 202 -0.29 4.50 5.41
C HIS A 202 -1.03 3.75 4.30
N CYS A 203 -0.38 2.78 3.65
CA CYS A 203 -1.01 1.95 2.63
C CYS A 203 -1.89 0.92 3.34
N LEU A 204 -3.18 1.25 3.41
CA LEU A 204 -4.21 0.34 3.88
C LEU A 204 -4.64 -0.48 2.66
N ASP A 205 -4.41 -1.78 2.70
CA ASP A 205 -4.93 -2.68 1.67
C ASP A 205 -6.39 -3.01 2.04
N TRP A 206 -7.33 -2.60 1.21
CA TRP A 206 -8.74 -2.80 1.50
C TRP A 206 -9.57 -2.83 0.21
N LEU A 207 -10.76 -3.42 0.33
CA LEU A 207 -11.73 -3.51 -0.73
C LEU A 207 -13.11 -3.18 -0.17
N ALA A 208 -13.97 -2.57 -0.99
CA ALA A 208 -15.36 -2.30 -0.70
C ALA A 208 -16.07 -3.61 -0.31
N PRO A 209 -16.90 -3.63 0.75
CA PRO A 209 -17.59 -4.84 1.18
C PRO A 209 -18.45 -5.50 0.09
N SER A 210 -19.01 -4.71 -0.83
CA SER A 210 -19.77 -5.20 -1.99
C SER A 210 -18.92 -6.05 -2.95
N HIS A 211 -17.60 -5.95 -2.87
CA HIS A 211 -16.63 -6.59 -3.77
C HIS A 211 -15.81 -7.69 -3.09
N HIS A 212 -16.09 -7.98 -1.82
CA HIS A 212 -15.43 -9.05 -1.07
C HIS A 212 -15.74 -10.42 -1.67
N ASN A 213 -14.83 -11.38 -1.47
CA ASN A 213 -14.96 -12.78 -1.92
C ASN A 213 -15.09 -13.00 -3.43
N GLN A 214 -14.79 -11.99 -4.25
CA GLN A 214 -14.82 -12.10 -5.71
C GLN A 214 -13.43 -12.38 -6.33
N GLY A 215 -12.37 -12.44 -5.52
CA GLY A 215 -11.00 -12.63 -6.01
C GLY A 215 -10.32 -11.36 -6.53
N ILE A 216 -10.99 -10.21 -6.49
CA ILE A 216 -10.47 -8.92 -6.98
C ILE A 216 -9.16 -8.53 -6.28
N MET A 217 -9.08 -8.61 -4.95
CA MET A 217 -7.84 -8.27 -4.23
C MET A 217 -6.71 -9.28 -4.53
N THR A 218 -7.04 -10.56 -4.72
CA THR A 218 -6.04 -11.58 -5.13
C THR A 218 -5.45 -11.23 -6.50
N ASP A 219 -6.30 -10.89 -7.47
CA ASP A 219 -5.88 -10.46 -8.80
C ASP A 219 -5.13 -9.11 -8.78
N ALA A 220 -5.51 -8.20 -7.89
CA ALA A 220 -4.82 -6.92 -7.73
C ALA A 220 -3.38 -7.08 -7.19
N VAL A 221 -3.19 -7.95 -6.19
CA VAL A 221 -1.86 -8.33 -5.69
C VAL A 221 -1.05 -9.03 -6.79
N GLU A 222 -1.64 -9.98 -7.51
CA GLU A 222 -0.97 -10.70 -8.61
C GLU A 222 -0.51 -9.73 -9.71
N THR A 223 -1.42 -8.87 -10.14
CA THR A 223 -1.21 -7.87 -11.18
C THR A 223 -0.08 -6.91 -10.74
N LEU A 224 -0.14 -6.34 -9.54
CA LEU A 224 0.91 -5.44 -9.06
C LEU A 224 2.26 -6.14 -8.93
N LEU A 225 2.29 -7.34 -8.36
CA LEU A 225 3.52 -8.10 -8.15
C LEU A 225 4.22 -8.38 -9.49
N HIS A 226 3.49 -8.92 -10.46
CA HIS A 226 4.08 -9.46 -11.68
C HIS A 226 4.12 -8.48 -12.86
N ASP A 227 3.19 -7.53 -12.96
CA ASP A 227 3.21 -6.53 -14.03
C ASP A 227 4.00 -5.27 -13.65
N TRP A 228 4.16 -4.99 -12.35
CA TRP A 228 4.88 -3.79 -11.91
C TRP A 228 6.07 -4.06 -11.00
N ALA A 229 5.88 -4.71 -9.85
CA ALA A 229 6.89 -4.81 -8.81
C ALA A 229 8.16 -5.53 -9.30
N VAL A 230 8.01 -6.73 -9.84
CA VAL A 230 9.13 -7.51 -10.39
C VAL A 230 9.80 -6.80 -11.58
N PRO A 231 9.09 -6.37 -12.64
CA PRO A 231 9.74 -5.81 -13.83
C PRO A 231 10.18 -4.34 -13.70
N ARG A 232 9.45 -3.51 -12.94
CA ARG A 232 9.69 -2.06 -12.87
C ARG A 232 10.40 -1.63 -11.59
N MET A 233 10.27 -2.39 -10.50
CA MET A 233 10.95 -2.08 -9.22
C MET A 233 12.06 -3.08 -8.88
N ARG A 234 12.20 -4.17 -9.66
CA ARG A 234 13.10 -5.30 -9.39
C ARG A 234 12.87 -5.93 -8.01
N VAL A 235 11.61 -6.02 -7.57
CA VAL A 235 11.28 -6.71 -6.32
C VAL A 235 11.71 -8.17 -6.39
N ARG A 236 12.44 -8.63 -5.37
CA ARG A 236 12.87 -10.03 -5.20
C ARG A 236 12.44 -10.63 -3.87
N HIS A 237 12.12 -9.78 -2.90
CA HIS A 237 11.72 -10.18 -1.57
C HIS A 237 10.61 -9.24 -1.10
N MET A 238 9.47 -9.82 -0.70
CA MET A 238 8.33 -9.08 -0.21
C MET A 238 7.74 -9.75 1.03
N ILE A 239 7.37 -8.93 2.00
CA ILE A 239 6.67 -9.36 3.20
C ILE A 239 5.25 -8.80 3.15
N ALA A 240 4.29 -9.58 3.62
CA ALA A 240 2.94 -9.10 3.88
C ALA A 240 2.59 -9.39 5.34
N SER A 241 1.70 -8.59 5.90
CA SER A 241 1.25 -8.79 7.27
C SER A 241 -0.27 -8.69 7.37
N ALA A 242 -0.87 -9.60 8.12
CA ALA A 242 -2.32 -9.64 8.34
C ALA A 242 -2.59 -9.86 9.83
N PHE A 243 -3.57 -9.14 10.40
CA PHE A 243 -3.96 -9.40 11.78
C PHE A 243 -4.44 -10.83 11.97
N GLU A 244 -4.19 -11.36 13.16
CA GLU A 244 -4.73 -12.65 13.57
C GLU A 244 -6.26 -12.65 13.45
N GLY A 245 -6.81 -13.65 12.75
CA GLY A 245 -8.24 -13.72 12.41
C GLY A 245 -8.61 -13.13 11.04
N ASN A 246 -7.75 -12.32 10.41
CA ASN A 246 -7.95 -11.82 9.04
C ASN A 246 -7.56 -12.88 8.00
N MET A 247 -8.29 -14.00 8.00
CA MET A 247 -8.02 -15.12 7.10
C MET A 247 -8.26 -14.78 5.63
N ALA A 248 -9.06 -13.75 5.35
CA ALA A 248 -9.25 -13.26 3.98
C ALA A 248 -7.93 -12.72 3.39
N SER A 249 -7.19 -11.90 4.15
CA SER A 249 -5.90 -11.37 3.69
C SER A 249 -4.83 -12.44 3.61
N VAL A 250 -4.78 -13.35 4.60
CA VAL A 250 -3.89 -14.53 4.55
C VAL A 250 -4.12 -15.32 3.25
N LYS A 251 -5.39 -15.63 2.92
CA LYS A 251 -5.73 -16.35 1.68
C LYS A 251 -5.39 -15.57 0.41
N THR A 252 -5.55 -14.24 0.42
CA THR A 252 -5.14 -13.39 -0.72
C THR A 252 -3.65 -13.53 -1.00
N PHE A 253 -2.81 -13.44 0.03
CA PHE A 253 -1.36 -13.53 -0.13
C PHE A 253 -0.89 -14.96 -0.44
N THR A 254 -1.44 -15.99 0.22
CA THR A 254 -1.04 -17.38 -0.06
C THR A 254 -1.38 -17.83 -1.48
N LYS A 255 -2.51 -17.36 -2.04
CA LYS A 255 -2.83 -17.58 -3.46
C LYS A 255 -1.85 -16.92 -4.44
N ASN A 256 -1.12 -15.91 -3.97
CA ASN A 256 -0.07 -15.20 -4.72
C ASN A 256 1.35 -15.73 -4.40
N GLY A 257 1.44 -16.95 -3.85
CA GLY A 257 2.72 -17.60 -3.58
C GLY A 257 3.46 -17.10 -2.34
N PHE A 258 2.80 -16.37 -1.44
CA PHE A 258 3.38 -16.03 -0.14
C PHE A 258 3.22 -17.21 0.83
N ASP A 259 4.29 -17.55 1.54
CA ASP A 259 4.24 -18.54 2.61
C ASP A 259 4.02 -17.85 3.96
N MET A 260 3.11 -18.39 4.78
CA MET A 260 2.95 -17.91 6.16
C MET A 260 4.10 -18.45 7.00
N VAL A 261 5.06 -17.59 7.33
CA VAL A 261 6.33 -17.96 7.95
C VAL A 261 6.36 -17.75 9.47
N TYR A 262 5.50 -16.87 9.99
CA TYR A 262 5.49 -16.54 11.41
C TYR A 262 4.15 -15.98 11.88
N THR A 263 3.90 -16.09 13.19
CA THR A 263 2.81 -15.37 13.86
C THR A 263 3.33 -14.75 15.14
N SER A 264 3.43 -13.42 15.15
CA SER A 264 3.70 -12.69 16.40
C SER A 264 2.41 -12.57 17.18
N LYS A 265 2.35 -13.17 18.37
CA LYS A 265 1.24 -12.95 19.31
C LYS A 265 1.36 -11.57 19.94
N ASN A 266 0.22 -10.95 20.27
CA ASN A 266 0.13 -9.66 20.98
C ASN A 266 1.09 -8.60 20.41
N HIS A 267 1.07 -8.42 19.09
CA HIS A 267 2.07 -7.62 18.39
C HIS A 267 1.73 -6.12 18.41
N PHE A 268 0.46 -5.75 18.20
CA PHE A 268 0.00 -4.36 18.29
C PHE A 268 -1.24 -4.19 19.14
N GLU A 269 -1.31 -3.06 19.85
CA GLU A 269 -2.59 -2.55 20.32
C GLU A 269 -3.34 -1.89 19.16
N VAL A 270 -4.56 -2.37 18.92
CA VAL A 270 -5.48 -1.85 17.90
C VAL A 270 -6.82 -1.65 18.58
N LYS A 271 -7.28 -0.39 18.64
CA LYS A 271 -8.59 -0.05 19.22
C LYS A 271 -8.78 -0.61 20.63
N GLY A 272 -7.75 -0.48 21.48
CA GLY A 272 -7.78 -0.92 22.89
C GLY A 272 -7.58 -2.42 23.11
N LYS A 273 -7.19 -3.19 22.08
CA LYS A 273 -6.96 -4.63 22.18
C LYS A 273 -5.64 -5.02 21.54
N MET A 274 -4.88 -5.88 22.20
CA MET A 274 -3.71 -6.51 21.60
C MET A 274 -4.15 -7.48 20.49
N GLN A 275 -3.57 -7.31 19.31
CA GLN A 275 -3.80 -8.12 18.12
C GLN A 275 -2.52 -8.87 17.76
N GLY A 276 -2.65 -10.14 17.41
CA GLY A 276 -1.59 -10.91 16.77
C GLY A 276 -1.38 -10.48 15.32
N LEU A 277 -0.22 -10.79 14.76
CA LEU A 277 0.15 -10.48 13.39
C LEU A 277 0.73 -11.73 12.71
N HIS A 278 0.06 -12.20 11.66
CA HIS A 278 0.62 -13.18 10.73
C HIS A 278 1.60 -12.47 9.79
N VAL A 279 2.77 -13.08 9.61
CA VAL A 279 3.80 -12.64 8.66
C VAL A 279 3.83 -13.64 7.53
N LEU A 280 3.72 -13.13 6.30
CA LEU A 280 3.82 -13.91 5.10
C LEU A 280 4.99 -13.41 4.26
N GLU A 281 5.80 -14.32 3.72
CA GLU A 281 6.99 -14.01 2.95
C GLU A 281 6.83 -14.53 1.52
N TRP A 282 7.21 -13.69 0.56
CA TRP A 282 7.35 -14.05 -0.84
C TRP A 282 8.76 -13.74 -1.29
N LYS A 283 9.37 -14.70 -2.00
CA LYS A 283 10.67 -14.55 -2.65
C LYS A 283 10.54 -14.93 -4.11
N GLU A 284 11.16 -14.15 -4.99
CA GLU A 284 11.22 -14.52 -6.40
C GLU A 284 12.03 -15.82 -6.54
N ILE A 285 11.38 -16.86 -7.01
CA ILE A 285 12.07 -18.10 -7.36
C ILE A 285 12.77 -17.84 -8.69
N SER A 286 14.08 -17.59 -8.63
CA SER A 286 14.88 -17.47 -9.86
C SER A 286 14.80 -18.79 -10.63
N PRO A 287 14.54 -18.79 -11.96
CA PRO A 287 14.46 -20.00 -12.78
C PRO A 287 15.81 -20.72 -12.97
N LEU A 288 16.80 -20.52 -12.10
CA LEU A 288 18.12 -21.15 -12.15
C LEU A 288 18.14 -22.63 -11.73
N TYR A 289 17.10 -23.43 -12.01
CA TYR A 289 17.16 -24.91 -11.86
C TYR A 289 16.18 -25.63 -12.80
N PHE A 290 16.25 -25.35 -14.10
CA PHE A 290 15.86 -26.32 -15.13
C PHE A 290 16.94 -26.29 -16.22
N GLY A 291 18.06 -26.93 -15.91
CA GLY A 291 19.08 -27.34 -16.89
C GLY A 291 18.84 -28.78 -17.32
#